data_AF-A0A6A6X1E6-F1
#
_entry.id   AF-A0A6A6X1E6-F1
#
_cell.length_a   1.000
_cell.length_b   1.000
_cell.length_c   1.000
_cell.angle_alpha   90.00
_cell.angle_beta   90.00
_cell.angle_gamma   90.00
#
_symmetry.space_group_name_H-M   'P 1'
#
loop_
_entity.id
_entity.type
_entity.pdbx_description
1 polymer ?
#
loop_
_entity_poly.entity_id
_entity_poly.type
_entity_poly.pdbx_seq_one_letter_code
_entity_poly.pdbx_strand_id
1 'polypeptide(L)'
;AYLLAQTARIRASLFNFNLPLDFAATWLRERLFEQKPKSLPIPVAPTREFCVFLFTSKIEATIGNIGDMIGWEDDNNTVGSIAAAAKQSLLRLIPHIIPVDSDRASLYRLVLEHGDFGIHNMSITMNANGQPLVTSLYDWQTGCIVPAILSDPLMAVSVDLVTDENAAPSFIRVPDDATPDDQAQYMTWARQYFMALFSPAPNYERAIQAGKDARHLWFALREWRGDDPEGYFGDLGAWAETRMKELSVDLVCILPDSTDTSGMFTRRSVQHR
;
A
#
# COMPACT_ATOMS: atom_id res chain seq x y z
N ALA A 1 -8.22 7.66 25.79
CA ALA A 1 -6.92 8.36 25.77
C ALA A 1 -5.73 7.44 26.11
N TYR A 2 -5.61 6.91 27.34
CA TYR A 2 -4.37 6.23 27.77
C TYR A 2 -4.04 4.92 27.01
N LEU A 3 -5.04 4.06 26.77
CA LEU A 3 -4.83 2.83 25.99
C LEU A 3 -4.51 3.11 24.52
N LEU A 4 -5.29 3.97 23.84
CA LEU A 4 -5.03 4.36 22.44
C LEU A 4 -3.62 4.93 22.24
N ALA A 5 -3.14 5.75 23.18
CA ALA A 5 -1.78 6.27 23.10
C ALA A 5 -0.71 5.18 23.27
N GLN A 6 -0.96 4.17 24.12
CA GLN A 6 -0.07 3.02 24.24
C GLN A 6 -0.07 2.14 23.00
N THR A 7 -1.25 1.82 22.46
CA THR A 7 -1.35 1.01 21.23
C THR A 7 -0.71 1.73 20.05
N ALA A 8 -0.87 3.05 19.93
CA ALA A 8 -0.18 3.87 18.94
C ALA A 8 1.35 3.79 19.08
N ARG A 9 1.88 3.83 20.30
CA ARG A 9 3.33 3.68 20.54
C ARG A 9 3.84 2.28 20.22
N ILE A 10 3.06 1.23 20.49
CA ILE A 10 3.38 -0.14 20.08
C ILE A 10 3.42 -0.22 18.56
N ARG A 11 2.40 0.31 17.86
CA ARG A 11 2.36 0.36 16.40
C ARG A 11 3.55 1.14 15.81
N ALA A 12 3.89 2.30 16.40
CA ALA A 12 5.06 3.08 16.02
C ALA A 12 6.36 2.28 16.19
N SER A 13 6.46 1.52 17.28
CA SER A 13 7.63 0.67 17.56
C SER A 13 7.75 -0.47 16.56
N LEU A 14 6.64 -1.11 16.18
CA LEU A 14 6.62 -2.12 15.11
C LEU A 14 7.02 -1.52 13.76
N PHE A 15 6.48 -0.36 13.42
CA PHE A 15 6.85 0.33 12.19
C PHE A 15 8.34 0.67 12.19
N ASN A 16 8.89 1.23 13.26
CA ASN A 16 10.31 1.63 13.36
C ASN A 16 11.26 0.45 13.60
N PHE A 17 10.77 -0.76 13.81
CA PHE A 17 11.60 -1.93 14.04
C PHE A 17 12.43 -2.24 12.78
N ASN A 18 13.75 -2.35 12.94
CA ASN A 18 14.67 -2.68 11.86
C ASN A 18 14.78 -4.19 11.74
N LEU A 19 14.11 -4.75 10.73
CA LEU A 19 14.15 -6.17 10.43
C LEU A 19 15.47 -6.54 9.73
N PRO A 20 16.12 -7.65 10.11
CA PRO A 20 17.16 -8.26 9.29
C PRO A 20 16.62 -8.60 7.90
N LEU A 21 17.38 -8.25 6.84
CA LEU A 21 16.91 -8.40 5.46
C LEU A 21 16.70 -9.87 5.07
N ASP A 22 17.52 -10.78 5.57
CA ASP A 22 17.41 -12.23 5.38
C ASP A 22 16.12 -12.78 5.99
N PHE A 23 15.78 -12.33 7.20
CA PHE A 23 14.50 -12.62 7.84
C PHE A 23 13.34 -12.06 6.99
N ALA A 24 13.41 -10.79 6.60
CA ALA A 24 12.37 -10.15 5.81
C ALA A 24 12.16 -10.83 4.44
N ALA A 25 13.24 -11.20 3.76
CA ALA A 25 13.21 -11.88 2.47
C ALA A 25 12.54 -13.25 2.55
N THR A 26 12.80 -13.99 3.62
CA THR A 26 12.20 -15.31 3.86
C THR A 26 10.69 -15.18 4.09
N TRP A 27 10.29 -14.26 4.97
CA TRP A 27 8.92 -14.18 5.46
C TRP A 27 7.96 -13.40 4.55
N LEU A 28 8.44 -12.43 3.78
CA LEU A 28 7.59 -11.57 2.95
C LEU A 28 6.69 -12.40 2.05
N ARG A 29 7.25 -13.32 1.24
CA ARG A 29 6.45 -14.15 0.32
C ARG A 29 5.56 -15.14 1.06
N GLU A 30 6.04 -15.74 2.13
CA GLU A 30 5.27 -16.73 2.89
C GLU A 30 4.00 -16.11 3.48
N ARG A 31 4.06 -14.84 3.87
CA ARG A 31 2.97 -14.09 4.51
C ARG A 31 2.28 -13.07 3.59
N LEU A 32 2.54 -13.10 2.28
CA LEU A 32 1.65 -12.41 1.34
C LEU A 32 0.25 -13.03 1.43
N PHE A 33 -0.78 -12.19 1.24
CA PHE A 33 -2.19 -12.62 1.19
C PHE A 33 -2.39 -13.79 0.22
N GLU A 34 -3.47 -14.54 0.40
CA GLU A 34 -3.70 -15.86 -0.20
C GLU A 34 -3.35 -15.95 -1.70
N GLN A 35 -3.80 -15.00 -2.52
CA GLN A 35 -3.38 -14.88 -3.92
C GLN A 35 -1.97 -14.25 -3.98
N LYS A 36 -0.94 -15.08 -4.13
CA LYS A 36 0.46 -14.66 -4.16
C LYS A 36 1.26 -15.33 -5.28
N PRO A 37 2.34 -14.69 -5.78
CA PRO A 37 3.19 -15.29 -6.79
C PRO A 37 3.92 -16.54 -6.28
N LYS A 38 4.11 -17.53 -7.16
CA LYS A 38 4.88 -18.74 -6.87
C LYS A 38 6.35 -18.43 -6.54
N SER A 39 6.93 -17.42 -7.18
CA SER A 39 8.28 -16.93 -6.95
C SER A 39 8.35 -15.43 -7.23
N LEU A 40 9.28 -14.73 -6.56
CA LEU A 40 9.57 -13.34 -6.87
C LEU A 40 10.63 -13.28 -7.98
N PRO A 41 10.47 -12.42 -9.00
CA PRO A 41 11.36 -12.38 -10.16
C PRO A 41 12.74 -11.79 -9.83
N ILE A 42 12.84 -11.04 -8.72
CA ILE A 42 14.08 -10.43 -8.24
C ILE A 42 14.24 -10.66 -6.73
N PRO A 43 15.48 -10.55 -6.20
CA PRO A 43 15.72 -10.61 -4.76
C PRO A 43 14.91 -9.59 -3.98
N VAL A 44 14.44 -9.98 -2.79
CA VAL A 44 13.78 -9.05 -1.87
C VAL A 44 14.77 -7.98 -1.42
N ALA A 45 14.41 -6.72 -1.64
CA ALA A 45 15.22 -5.57 -1.27
C ALA A 45 14.32 -4.36 -0.96
N PRO A 46 14.74 -3.44 -0.08
CA PRO A 46 13.98 -2.24 0.22
C PRO A 46 14.16 -1.17 -0.86
N THR A 47 13.80 -1.49 -2.10
CA THR A 47 13.94 -0.59 -3.26
C THR A 47 12.62 -0.36 -3.97
N ARG A 48 12.59 0.72 -4.76
CA ARG A 48 11.47 1.04 -5.64
C ARG A 48 11.22 -0.07 -6.64
N GLU A 49 12.27 -0.59 -7.25
CA GLU A 49 12.19 -1.65 -8.27
C GLU A 49 11.53 -2.89 -7.66
N PHE A 50 11.95 -3.30 -6.47
CA PHE A 50 11.31 -4.39 -5.75
C PHE A 50 9.85 -4.13 -5.45
N CYS A 51 9.50 -2.92 -5.01
CA CYS A 51 8.10 -2.57 -4.75
C CYS A 51 7.24 -2.64 -6.02
N VAL A 52 7.75 -2.17 -7.17
CA VAL A 52 7.08 -2.31 -8.48
C VAL A 52 6.87 -3.78 -8.82
N PHE A 53 7.92 -4.62 -8.71
CA PHE A 53 7.81 -6.05 -9.00
C PHE A 53 6.83 -6.76 -8.07
N LEU A 54 6.83 -6.42 -6.77
CA LEU A 54 5.89 -6.98 -5.81
C LEU A 54 4.44 -6.69 -6.21
N PHE A 55 4.14 -5.45 -6.61
CA PHE A 55 2.82 -5.07 -7.12
C PHE A 55 2.44 -5.83 -8.38
N THR A 56 3.33 -5.82 -9.37
CA THR A 56 3.12 -6.51 -10.64
C THR A 56 2.78 -7.97 -10.39
N SER A 57 3.59 -8.66 -9.60
CA SER A 57 3.37 -10.07 -9.27
C SER A 57 2.09 -10.30 -8.44
N LYS A 58 1.69 -9.36 -7.58
CA LYS A 58 0.42 -9.44 -6.85
C LYS A 58 -0.78 -9.30 -7.78
N ILE A 59 -0.75 -8.36 -8.72
CA ILE A 59 -1.82 -8.18 -9.71
C ILE A 59 -1.95 -9.41 -10.60
N GLU A 60 -0.83 -9.92 -11.08
CA GLU A 60 -0.81 -11.15 -11.89
C GLU A 60 -1.36 -12.34 -11.13
N ALA A 61 -1.03 -12.49 -9.85
CA ALA A 61 -1.52 -13.59 -9.01
C ALA A 61 -3.00 -13.44 -8.61
N THR A 62 -3.49 -12.21 -8.41
CA THR A 62 -4.88 -11.97 -8.05
C THR A 62 -5.81 -12.10 -9.25
N ILE A 63 -5.45 -11.54 -10.42
CA ILE A 63 -6.34 -11.46 -11.57
C ILE A 63 -6.13 -12.61 -12.56
N GLY A 64 -4.93 -13.20 -12.70
CA GLY A 64 -4.71 -14.30 -13.66
C GLY A 64 -4.88 -13.89 -15.14
N ASN A 65 -5.08 -14.86 -16.03
CA ASN A 65 -5.36 -14.69 -17.45
C ASN A 65 -6.82 -15.06 -17.76
N ILE A 66 -7.32 -14.66 -18.93
CA ILE A 66 -8.68 -15.02 -19.38
C ILE A 66 -8.90 -16.53 -19.25
N GLY A 67 -9.97 -16.92 -18.55
CA GLY A 67 -10.33 -18.30 -18.30
C GLY A 67 -9.65 -18.95 -17.10
N ASP A 68 -8.65 -18.31 -16.48
CA ASP A 68 -8.12 -18.77 -15.19
C ASP A 68 -9.20 -18.63 -14.10
N MET A 69 -9.16 -19.49 -13.08
CA MET A 69 -10.01 -19.34 -11.89
C MET A 69 -9.62 -18.08 -11.11
N ILE A 70 -10.62 -17.37 -10.60
CA ILE A 70 -10.46 -16.13 -9.84
C ILE A 70 -11.42 -16.12 -8.67
N GLY A 71 -10.92 -15.85 -7.46
CA GLY A 71 -11.73 -15.78 -6.24
C GLY A 71 -11.62 -17.04 -5.40
N TRP A 72 -12.70 -17.43 -4.72
CA TRP A 72 -12.74 -18.70 -4.01
C TRP A 72 -12.99 -19.85 -4.97
N GLU A 73 -12.42 -21.02 -4.67
CA GLU A 73 -12.57 -22.21 -5.51
C GLU A 73 -14.04 -22.62 -5.68
N ASP A 74 -14.87 -22.40 -4.66
CA ASP A 74 -16.29 -22.76 -4.65
C ASP A 74 -17.14 -21.87 -5.57
N ASP A 75 -16.70 -20.66 -5.87
CA ASP A 75 -17.46 -19.70 -6.68
C ASP A 75 -17.44 -20.05 -8.17
N ASN A 76 -16.50 -20.90 -8.62
CA ASN A 76 -16.26 -21.25 -10.03
C ASN A 76 -16.14 -20.05 -10.98
N ASN A 77 -15.78 -18.88 -10.43
CA ASN A 77 -15.58 -17.67 -11.19
C ASN A 77 -14.31 -17.80 -12.04
N THR A 78 -14.39 -17.32 -13.28
CA THR A 78 -13.26 -17.25 -14.21
C THR A 78 -13.02 -15.83 -14.66
N VAL A 79 -11.78 -15.51 -14.96
CA VAL A 79 -11.39 -14.20 -15.48
C VAL A 79 -12.04 -13.97 -16.84
N GLY A 80 -12.89 -12.96 -16.93
CA GLY A 80 -13.48 -12.51 -18.18
C GLY A 80 -12.64 -11.44 -18.88
N SER A 81 -13.20 -10.85 -19.92
CA SER A 81 -12.50 -9.84 -20.73
C SER A 81 -12.29 -8.53 -19.99
N ILE A 82 -13.19 -8.14 -19.09
CA ILE A 82 -13.14 -6.87 -18.37
C ILE A 82 -12.03 -6.91 -17.33
N ALA A 83 -11.98 -7.95 -16.48
CA ALA A 83 -10.92 -8.13 -15.50
C ALA A 83 -9.55 -8.26 -16.18
N ALA A 84 -9.48 -8.99 -17.31
CA ALA A 84 -8.26 -9.08 -18.09
C ALA A 84 -7.80 -7.73 -18.68
N ALA A 85 -8.72 -6.90 -19.15
CA ALA A 85 -8.40 -5.54 -19.61
C ALA A 85 -7.94 -4.65 -18.46
N ALA A 86 -8.64 -4.69 -17.32
CA ALA A 86 -8.27 -3.97 -16.10
C ALA A 86 -6.87 -4.34 -15.62
N LYS A 87 -6.51 -5.64 -15.63
CA LYS A 87 -5.14 -6.10 -15.36
C LYS A 87 -4.11 -5.34 -16.20
N GLN A 88 -4.34 -5.17 -17.50
CA GLN A 88 -3.40 -4.44 -18.37
C GLN A 88 -3.28 -2.96 -17.99
N SER A 89 -4.40 -2.29 -17.73
CA SER A 89 -4.41 -0.89 -17.26
C SER A 89 -3.64 -0.73 -15.95
N LEU A 90 -3.85 -1.64 -15.00
CA LEU A 90 -3.17 -1.62 -13.71
C LEU A 90 -1.67 -1.88 -13.85
N LEU A 91 -1.27 -2.86 -14.66
CA LEU A 91 0.15 -3.14 -14.92
C LEU A 91 0.88 -1.95 -15.54
N ARG A 92 0.20 -1.22 -16.45
CA ARG A 92 0.72 0.03 -17.01
C ARG A 92 0.84 1.14 -15.96
N LEU A 93 -0.09 1.23 -15.01
CA LEU A 93 -0.13 2.29 -14.00
C LEU A 93 0.96 2.15 -12.92
N ILE A 94 1.31 0.92 -12.48
CA ILE A 94 2.20 0.68 -11.33
C ILE A 94 3.48 1.55 -11.36
N PRO A 95 4.26 1.60 -12.47
CA PRO A 95 5.50 2.37 -12.50
C PRO A 95 5.31 3.88 -12.31
N HIS A 96 4.08 4.40 -12.38
CA HIS A 96 3.78 5.83 -12.25
C HIS A 96 3.24 6.20 -10.86
N ILE A 97 2.57 5.27 -10.17
CA ILE A 97 2.03 5.50 -8.82
C ILE A 97 3.02 5.14 -7.71
N ILE A 98 4.05 4.34 -8.02
CA ILE A 98 5.13 4.05 -7.08
C ILE A 98 6.15 5.20 -7.14
N PRO A 99 6.30 6.03 -6.09
CA PRO A 99 7.04 7.28 -6.14
C PRO A 99 8.53 7.07 -6.43
N VAL A 100 9.13 7.95 -7.22
CA VAL A 100 10.59 7.97 -7.35
C VAL A 100 11.18 8.45 -6.03
N ASP A 101 12.11 7.68 -5.48
CA ASP A 101 12.67 7.97 -4.15
C ASP A 101 13.57 9.21 -4.22
N SER A 102 13.00 10.39 -3.94
CA SER A 102 13.76 11.64 -3.82
C SER A 102 14.48 11.74 -2.46
N ASP A 103 14.03 10.98 -1.45
CA ASP A 103 14.50 11.06 -0.07
C ASP A 103 14.79 9.63 0.46
N ARG A 104 15.87 9.07 -0.11
CA ARG A 104 16.27 7.66 -0.06
C ARG A 104 16.01 6.97 1.29
N ALA A 105 15.33 5.81 1.19
CA ALA A 105 15.32 4.68 2.13
C ALA A 105 14.19 4.56 3.17
N SER A 106 13.27 5.53 3.32
CA SER A 106 12.15 5.36 4.27
C SER A 106 10.91 4.69 3.68
N LEU A 107 10.57 4.97 2.41
CA LEU A 107 9.35 4.49 1.76
C LEU A 107 9.35 2.98 1.47
N TYR A 108 10.51 2.44 1.13
CA TYR A 108 10.66 1.05 0.70
C TYR A 108 11.25 0.13 1.77
N ARG A 109 11.60 0.67 2.94
CA ARG A 109 12.03 -0.15 4.08
C ARG A 109 10.96 -1.20 4.38
N LEU A 110 11.40 -2.43 4.58
CA LEU A 110 10.51 -3.53 4.93
C LEU A 110 10.13 -3.40 6.41
N VAL A 111 8.82 -3.41 6.70
CA VAL A 111 8.26 -3.20 8.04
C VAL A 111 7.44 -4.41 8.48
N LEU A 112 7.44 -4.68 9.79
CA LEU A 112 6.64 -5.74 10.39
C LEU A 112 5.24 -5.23 10.69
N GLU A 113 4.23 -5.99 10.26
CA GLU A 113 2.84 -5.73 10.59
C GLU A 113 2.22 -6.88 11.37
N HIS A 114 1.27 -6.56 12.23
CA HIS A 114 0.50 -7.57 12.96
C HIS A 114 -0.52 -8.30 12.08
N GLY A 115 -1.05 -7.64 11.04
CA GLY A 115 -2.11 -8.16 10.17
C GLY A 115 -3.52 -8.06 10.74
N ASP A 116 -3.67 -8.11 12.07
CA ASP A 116 -4.94 -7.87 12.78
C ASP A 116 -4.71 -7.01 14.04
N PHE A 117 -4.30 -5.76 13.85
CA PHE A 117 -3.87 -4.90 14.97
C PHE A 117 -5.10 -4.28 15.66
N GLY A 118 -5.47 -4.81 16.82
CA GLY A 118 -6.64 -4.33 17.55
C GLY A 118 -6.57 -4.61 19.04
N ILE A 119 -7.46 -3.94 19.80
CA ILE A 119 -7.53 -4.10 21.25
C ILE A 119 -7.91 -5.53 21.66
N HIS A 120 -8.63 -6.26 20.80
CA HIS A 120 -9.02 -7.65 20.99
C HIS A 120 -7.83 -8.63 20.97
N ASN A 121 -6.67 -8.21 20.46
CA ASN A 121 -5.44 -8.99 20.37
C ASN A 121 -4.39 -8.58 21.42
N MET A 122 -4.80 -7.83 22.45
CA MET A 122 -3.91 -7.28 23.47
C MET A 122 -4.28 -7.77 24.86
N SER A 123 -3.28 -8.19 25.64
CA SER A 123 -3.48 -8.42 27.08
C SER A 123 -3.28 -7.11 27.83
N ILE A 124 -4.23 -6.78 28.70
CA ILE A 124 -4.26 -5.52 29.45
C ILE A 124 -4.38 -5.83 30.94
N THR A 125 -3.47 -5.28 31.74
CA THR A 125 -3.51 -5.34 33.20
C THR A 125 -3.60 -3.95 33.82
N MET A 126 -3.89 -3.85 35.11
CA MET A 126 -3.78 -2.58 35.84
C MET A 126 -2.39 -2.44 36.46
N ASN A 127 -1.73 -1.31 36.24
CA ASN A 127 -0.47 -1.00 36.90
C ASN A 127 -0.69 -0.56 38.36
N ALA A 128 0.40 -0.28 39.09
CA ALA A 128 0.35 0.14 40.50
C ALA A 128 -0.46 1.42 40.77
N ASN A 129 -0.68 2.25 39.74
CA ASN A 129 -1.47 3.48 39.82
C ASN A 129 -2.94 3.27 39.37
N GLY A 130 -3.36 2.02 39.15
CA GLY A 130 -4.70 1.69 38.64
C GLY A 130 -4.92 2.07 37.17
N GLN A 131 -3.86 2.30 36.39
CA GLN A 131 -3.97 2.64 34.97
C GLN A 131 -3.80 1.38 34.11
N PRO A 132 -4.57 1.25 33.02
CA PRO A 132 -4.50 0.07 32.16
C PRO A 132 -3.19 0.06 31.35
N LEU A 133 -2.47 -1.04 31.40
CA LEU A 133 -1.17 -1.25 30.76
C LEU A 133 -1.27 -2.44 29.80
N VAL A 134 -0.91 -2.21 28.54
CA VAL A 134 -0.76 -3.30 27.56
C VAL A 134 0.53 -4.05 27.86
N THR A 135 0.44 -5.37 28.04
CA THR A 135 1.61 -6.21 28.38
C THR A 135 2.06 -7.12 27.23
N SER A 136 1.14 -7.44 26.31
CA SER A 136 1.42 -8.36 25.20
C SER A 136 0.47 -8.13 24.03
N LEU A 137 0.97 -8.47 22.85
CA LEU A 137 0.24 -8.51 21.58
C LEU A 137 0.36 -9.94 21.02
N TYR A 138 -0.77 -10.58 20.73
CA TYR A 138 -0.85 -11.97 20.31
C TYR A 138 -1.72 -12.13 19.06
N ASP A 139 -1.81 -13.36 18.55
CA ASP A 139 -2.49 -13.72 17.29
C ASP A 139 -1.80 -13.21 16.02
N TRP A 140 -0.48 -13.41 15.95
CA TRP A 140 0.38 -13.08 14.81
C TRP A 140 0.15 -13.94 13.56
N GLN A 141 -0.97 -14.67 13.45
CA GLN A 141 -1.24 -15.57 12.33
C GLN A 141 -1.28 -14.84 10.98
N THR A 142 -1.79 -13.61 10.98
CA THR A 142 -1.85 -12.73 9.81
C THR A 142 -0.68 -11.76 9.72
N GLY A 143 0.31 -11.88 10.63
CA GLY A 143 1.49 -11.03 10.64
C GLY A 143 2.28 -11.13 9.33
N CYS A 144 2.65 -9.98 8.79
CA CYS A 144 3.27 -9.90 7.47
C CYS A 144 4.39 -8.85 7.42
N ILE A 145 5.13 -8.86 6.31
CA ILE A 145 6.21 -7.91 6.04
C ILE A 145 5.91 -7.25 4.71
N VAL A 146 5.87 -5.92 4.70
CA VAL A 146 5.58 -5.12 3.51
C VAL A 146 6.53 -3.93 3.41
N PRO A 147 6.74 -3.37 2.20
CA PRO A 147 7.33 -2.04 2.07
C PRO A 147 6.54 -1.01 2.89
N ALA A 148 7.22 -0.09 3.57
CA ALA A 148 6.61 0.90 4.46
C ALA A 148 5.49 1.72 3.80
N ILE A 149 5.62 2.02 2.50
CA ILE A 149 4.61 2.71 1.70
C ILE A 149 3.26 1.97 1.65
N LEU A 150 3.25 0.65 1.85
CA LEU A 150 2.05 -0.21 1.83
C LEU A 150 1.54 -0.57 3.22
N SER A 151 2.23 -0.12 4.27
CA SER A 151 1.93 -0.51 5.64
C SER A 151 0.60 0.08 6.13
N ASP A 152 -0.23 -0.72 6.77
CA ASP A 152 -1.57 -0.35 7.23
C ASP A 152 -1.57 0.12 8.70
N PRO A 153 -1.79 1.41 8.99
CA PRO A 153 -1.70 1.92 10.36
C PRO A 153 -2.95 1.62 11.20
N LEU A 154 -3.91 0.86 10.66
CA LEU A 154 -5.19 0.52 11.27
C LEU A 154 -5.07 0.09 12.74
N MET A 155 -6.02 0.55 13.54
CA MET A 155 -6.26 0.08 14.90
C MET A 155 -7.73 -0.29 15.07
N ALA A 156 -8.00 -1.58 15.27
CA ALA A 156 -9.34 -2.07 15.54
C ALA A 156 -9.72 -1.85 17.02
N VAL A 157 -10.82 -1.14 17.23
CA VAL A 157 -11.54 -1.01 18.51
C VAL A 157 -13.00 -1.40 18.26
N SER A 158 -14.00 -0.68 18.79
CA SER A 158 -15.40 -0.88 18.38
C SER A 158 -15.66 -0.49 16.91
N VAL A 159 -14.76 0.30 16.33
CA VAL A 159 -14.66 0.66 14.91
C VAL A 159 -13.20 0.50 14.50
N ASP A 160 -12.92 0.52 13.20
CA ASP A 160 -11.55 0.52 12.72
C ASP A 160 -11.08 1.96 12.54
N LEU A 161 -10.06 2.37 13.31
CA LEU A 161 -9.41 3.67 13.17
C LEU A 161 -8.41 3.58 12.02
N VAL A 162 -8.60 4.42 10.99
CA VAL A 162 -7.80 4.40 9.75
C VAL A 162 -7.37 5.82 9.37
N THR A 163 -6.55 5.94 8.33
CA THR A 163 -6.27 7.24 7.72
C THR A 163 -6.91 7.35 6.35
N ASP A 164 -7.20 8.58 5.91
CA ASP A 164 -7.45 8.86 4.50
C ASP A 164 -6.14 8.89 3.69
N GLU A 165 -6.25 9.25 2.40
CA GLU A 165 -5.13 9.37 1.47
C GLU A 165 -4.09 10.43 1.86
N ASN A 166 -4.44 11.39 2.72
CA ASN A 166 -3.55 12.47 3.19
C ASN A 166 -2.95 12.17 4.57
N ALA A 167 -3.09 10.92 5.04
CA ALA A 167 -2.79 10.50 6.40
C ALA A 167 -3.65 11.18 7.48
N ALA A 168 -4.78 11.80 7.11
CA ALA A 168 -5.66 12.43 8.09
C ALA A 168 -6.48 11.35 8.83
N PRO A 169 -6.73 11.53 10.14
CA PRO A 169 -7.50 10.57 10.94
C PRO A 169 -8.93 10.36 10.40
N SER A 170 -9.33 9.10 10.29
CA SER A 170 -10.66 8.67 9.89
C SER A 170 -11.06 7.36 10.60
N PHE A 171 -12.24 6.84 10.31
CA PHE A 171 -12.73 5.56 10.83
C PHE A 171 -13.68 4.88 9.85
N ILE A 172 -13.75 3.55 9.90
CA ILE A 172 -14.65 2.71 9.10
C ILE A 172 -15.31 1.63 9.96
N ARG A 173 -16.21 0.83 9.35
CA ARG A 173 -17.01 -0.22 10.02
C ARG A 173 -17.84 0.34 11.17
N VAL A 174 -18.49 1.46 10.87
CA VAL A 174 -19.41 2.14 11.78
C VAL A 174 -20.65 1.27 11.96
N PRO A 175 -21.10 1.01 13.20
CA PRO A 175 -22.37 0.33 13.46
C PRO A 175 -23.55 1.07 12.82
N ASP A 176 -24.54 0.34 12.29
CA ASP A 176 -25.72 0.92 11.64
C ASP A 176 -26.56 1.81 12.58
N ASP A 177 -26.46 1.57 13.89
CA ASP A 177 -27.14 2.32 14.95
C ASP A 177 -26.31 3.47 15.53
N ALA A 178 -25.12 3.74 14.98
CA ALA A 178 -24.24 4.79 15.49
C ALA A 178 -24.87 6.19 15.36
N THR A 179 -24.90 6.90 16.48
CA THR A 179 -25.41 8.27 16.55
C THR A 179 -24.35 9.29 16.10
N PRO A 180 -24.73 10.55 15.82
CA PRO A 180 -23.75 11.62 15.56
C PRO A 180 -22.74 11.82 16.69
N ASP A 181 -23.15 11.59 17.95
CA ASP A 181 -22.26 11.70 19.12
C ASP A 181 -21.23 10.56 19.13
N ASP A 182 -21.63 9.34 18.73
CA ASP A 182 -20.71 8.21 18.55
C ASP A 182 -19.69 8.52 17.45
N GLN A 183 -20.12 9.07 16.31
CA GLN A 183 -19.22 9.46 15.23
C GLN A 183 -18.21 10.54 15.67
N ALA A 184 -18.65 11.52 16.47
CA ALA A 184 -17.76 12.52 17.05
C ALA A 184 -16.74 11.90 18.02
N GLN A 185 -17.17 10.90 18.79
CA GLN A 185 -16.30 10.14 19.68
C GLN A 185 -15.27 9.30 18.90
N TYR A 186 -15.68 8.59 17.85
CA TYR A 186 -14.79 7.80 17.00
C TYR A 186 -13.73 8.67 16.32
N MET A 187 -14.13 9.85 15.81
CA MET A 187 -13.21 10.83 15.26
C MET A 187 -12.21 11.33 16.32
N THR A 188 -12.66 11.52 17.57
CA THR A 188 -11.78 11.88 18.69
C THR A 188 -10.75 10.79 18.97
N TRP A 189 -11.16 9.51 18.93
CA TRP A 189 -10.25 8.38 19.10
C TRP A 189 -9.23 8.27 17.96
N ALA A 190 -9.67 8.41 16.71
CA ALA A 190 -8.79 8.41 15.54
C ALA A 190 -7.73 9.50 15.67
N ARG A 191 -8.13 10.75 15.98
CA ARG A 191 -7.19 11.86 16.19
C ARG A 191 -6.18 11.55 17.28
N GLN A 192 -6.63 11.07 18.45
CA GLN A 192 -5.73 10.74 19.55
C GLN A 192 -4.73 9.64 19.18
N TYR A 193 -5.19 8.59 18.48
CA TYR A 193 -4.35 7.48 18.06
C TYR A 193 -3.29 7.92 17.04
N PHE A 194 -3.70 8.56 15.94
CA PHE A 194 -2.76 8.95 14.88
C PHE A 194 -1.80 10.05 15.29
N MET A 195 -2.22 11.02 16.12
CA MET A 195 -1.29 11.98 16.72
C MET A 195 -0.22 11.28 17.57
N ALA A 196 -0.61 10.28 18.37
CA ALA A 196 0.31 9.51 19.19
C ALA A 196 1.19 8.53 18.39
N LEU A 197 0.74 8.11 17.21
CA LEU A 197 1.48 7.22 16.29
C LEU A 197 2.52 7.99 15.48
N PHE A 198 2.13 9.11 14.87
CA PHE A 198 3.01 9.87 13.96
C PHE A 198 4.05 10.71 14.69
N SER A 199 3.79 11.10 15.94
CA SER A 199 4.81 11.80 16.75
C SER A 199 6.13 11.01 16.89
N PRO A 200 6.12 9.71 17.26
CA PRO A 200 7.33 8.87 17.26
C PRO A 200 7.67 8.21 15.91
N ALA A 201 6.77 8.22 14.92
CA ALA A 201 6.98 7.62 13.61
C ALA A 201 6.54 8.55 12.45
N PRO A 202 7.17 9.74 12.30
CA PRO A 202 6.77 10.72 11.26
C PRO A 202 6.98 10.18 9.84
N ASN A 203 7.90 9.22 9.67
CA ASN A 203 8.10 8.54 8.39
C ASN A 203 6.90 7.69 7.97
N TYR A 204 6.05 7.26 8.92
CA TYR A 204 4.85 6.51 8.61
C TYR A 204 3.80 7.42 7.95
N GLU A 205 3.60 8.62 8.50
CA GLU A 205 2.74 9.66 7.90
C GLU A 205 3.20 10.02 6.49
N ARG A 206 4.51 10.27 6.32
CA ARG A 206 5.11 10.55 5.01
C ARG A 206 4.91 9.40 4.02
N ALA A 207 5.04 8.16 4.48
CA ALA A 207 4.84 6.97 3.63
C ALA A 207 3.39 6.83 3.16
N ILE A 208 2.43 7.16 4.02
CA ILE A 208 0.99 7.16 3.66
C ILE A 208 0.73 8.21 2.59
N GLN A 209 1.18 9.46 2.82
CA GLN A 209 0.96 10.58 1.90
C GLN A 209 1.63 10.35 0.54
N ALA A 210 2.90 9.92 0.54
CA ALA A 210 3.64 9.63 -0.69
C ALA A 210 3.06 8.41 -1.44
N GLY A 211 2.49 7.46 -0.70
CA GLY A 211 1.98 6.20 -1.22
C GLY A 211 0.52 6.18 -1.59
N LYS A 212 -0.22 7.30 -1.52
CA LYS A 212 -1.69 7.30 -1.59
C LYS A 212 -2.30 6.43 -2.70
N ASP A 213 -1.78 6.54 -3.93
CA ASP A 213 -2.30 5.81 -5.09
C ASP A 213 -1.90 4.32 -5.03
N ALA A 214 -0.65 4.05 -4.65
CA ALA A 214 -0.17 2.69 -4.45
C ALA A 214 -0.95 1.97 -3.35
N ARG A 215 -1.26 2.66 -2.27
CA ARG A 215 -2.04 2.16 -1.12
C ARG A 215 -3.49 1.88 -1.51
N HIS A 216 -4.12 2.77 -2.26
CA HIS A 216 -5.47 2.54 -2.79
C HIS A 216 -5.54 1.19 -3.52
N LEU A 217 -4.63 0.97 -4.47
CA LEU A 217 -4.56 -0.27 -5.22
C LEU A 217 -4.19 -1.48 -4.35
N TRP A 218 -3.21 -1.33 -3.45
CA TRP A 218 -2.79 -2.41 -2.55
C TRP A 218 -3.92 -2.92 -1.66
N PHE A 219 -4.70 -2.00 -1.07
CA PHE A 219 -5.81 -2.36 -0.22
C PHE A 219 -6.99 -2.94 -1.00
N ALA A 220 -7.29 -2.42 -2.20
CA ALA A 220 -8.26 -3.06 -3.09
C ALA A 220 -7.90 -4.52 -3.39
N LEU A 221 -6.64 -4.78 -3.76
CA LEU A 221 -6.15 -6.15 -4.03
C LEU A 221 -6.11 -7.06 -2.79
N ARG A 222 -5.93 -6.49 -1.60
CA ARG A 222 -5.93 -7.21 -0.32
C ARG A 222 -7.34 -7.56 0.15
N GLU A 223 -8.28 -6.66 -0.06
CA GLU A 223 -9.64 -6.72 0.52
C GLU A 223 -10.64 -7.41 -0.39
N TRP A 224 -10.31 -7.60 -1.67
CA TRP A 224 -11.13 -8.39 -2.57
C TRP A 224 -11.34 -9.83 -2.06
N ARG A 225 -12.57 -10.34 -2.17
CA ARG A 225 -13.04 -11.62 -1.59
C ARG A 225 -13.73 -12.54 -2.60
N GLY A 226 -13.45 -12.40 -3.90
CA GLY A 226 -14.00 -13.32 -4.91
C GLY A 226 -15.32 -12.88 -5.56
N ASP A 227 -16.07 -11.98 -4.92
CA ASP A 227 -17.33 -11.48 -5.46
C ASP A 227 -17.13 -10.61 -6.71
N ASP A 228 -17.98 -10.84 -7.72
CA ASP A 228 -18.09 -10.09 -8.98
C ASP A 228 -16.74 -9.64 -9.58
N PRO A 229 -15.91 -10.57 -10.08
CA PRO A 229 -14.58 -10.22 -10.58
C PRO A 229 -14.62 -9.23 -11.75
N GLU A 230 -15.58 -9.36 -12.68
CA GLU A 230 -15.67 -8.46 -13.84
C GLU A 230 -16.08 -7.04 -13.43
N GLY A 231 -17.08 -6.89 -12.55
CA GLY A 231 -17.49 -5.58 -12.06
C GLY A 231 -16.42 -4.95 -11.16
N TYR A 232 -15.93 -5.69 -10.17
CA TYR A 232 -14.93 -5.20 -9.21
C TYR A 232 -13.63 -4.77 -9.90
N PHE A 233 -13.04 -5.63 -10.74
CA PHE A 233 -11.83 -5.26 -11.47
C PHE A 233 -12.12 -4.27 -12.60
N GLY A 234 -13.33 -4.27 -13.17
CA GLY A 234 -13.76 -3.23 -14.12
C GLY A 234 -13.68 -1.83 -13.54
N ASP A 235 -14.23 -1.62 -12.34
CA ASP A 235 -14.17 -0.34 -11.62
C ASP A 235 -12.73 0.04 -11.28
N LEU A 236 -11.93 -0.93 -10.81
CA LEU A 236 -10.52 -0.71 -10.50
C LEU A 236 -9.68 -0.37 -11.75
N GLY A 237 -10.01 -0.97 -12.90
CA GLY A 237 -9.43 -0.65 -14.21
C GLY A 237 -9.82 0.74 -14.70
N ALA A 238 -11.08 1.13 -14.54
CA ALA A 238 -11.55 2.48 -14.88
C ALA A 238 -10.89 3.57 -14.01
N TRP A 239 -10.71 3.29 -12.71
CA TRP A 239 -9.90 4.12 -11.82
C TRP A 239 -8.47 4.25 -12.35
N ALA A 240 -7.85 3.13 -12.77
CA ALA A 240 -6.48 3.14 -13.26
C ALA A 240 -6.29 3.99 -14.53
N GLU A 241 -7.21 3.87 -15.49
CA GLU A 241 -7.22 4.68 -16.71
C GLU A 241 -7.43 6.18 -16.42
N THR A 242 -8.30 6.51 -15.47
CA THR A 242 -8.49 7.89 -15.02
C THR A 242 -7.21 8.42 -14.41
N ARG A 243 -6.57 7.63 -13.54
CA ARG A 243 -5.34 8.03 -12.85
C ARG A 243 -4.16 8.19 -13.81
N MET A 244 -4.02 7.31 -14.81
CA MET A 244 -2.98 7.44 -15.85
C MET A 244 -3.12 8.77 -16.62
N LYS A 245 -4.36 9.22 -16.92
CA LYS A 245 -4.61 10.51 -17.57
C LYS A 245 -4.21 11.68 -16.67
N GLU A 246 -4.56 11.65 -15.39
CA GLU A 246 -4.19 12.69 -14.42
C GLU A 246 -2.67 12.80 -14.25
N LEU A 247 -1.97 11.66 -14.30
CA LEU A 247 -0.51 11.59 -14.22
C LEU A 247 0.19 11.85 -15.57
N SER A 248 -0.56 12.16 -16.64
CA SER A 248 -0.03 12.43 -17.99
C SER A 248 0.82 11.28 -18.57
N VAL A 249 0.51 10.04 -18.21
CA VAL A 249 1.26 8.84 -18.66
C VAL A 249 1.23 8.67 -20.19
N ASP A 250 0.16 9.11 -20.85
CA ASP A 250 0.00 9.01 -22.30
C ASP A 250 0.73 10.11 -23.11
N LEU A 251 1.25 11.16 -22.46
CA LEU A 251 1.95 12.28 -23.14
C LEU A 251 3.45 12.06 -23.32
N VAL A 252 4.05 11.09 -22.62
CA VAL A 252 5.51 10.84 -22.68
C VAL A 252 5.92 10.11 -23.98
N CYS A 253 4.99 9.48 -24.69
CA CYS A 253 5.26 8.77 -25.94
C CYS A 253 5.07 9.62 -27.21
N ILE A 254 4.69 10.90 -27.10
CA ILE A 254 4.45 11.79 -28.25
C ILE A 254 5.22 13.10 -28.08
N LEU A 255 6.55 13.02 -28.02
CA LEU A 255 7.39 14.13 -28.48
C LEU A 255 8.41 13.56 -29.46
N PRO A 256 8.31 13.84 -30.77
CA PRO A 256 9.40 13.56 -31.68
C PRO A 256 10.57 14.47 -31.33
N ASP A 257 11.76 13.88 -31.20
CA ASP A 257 13.04 14.57 -31.17
C ASP A 257 13.09 15.59 -32.32
N SER A 258 12.93 16.88 -32.01
CA SER A 258 13.24 17.93 -32.96
C SER A 258 14.76 17.98 -33.08
N THR A 259 15.26 17.27 -34.08
CA THR A 259 16.63 17.34 -34.55
C THR A 259 17.07 18.78 -34.73
N ASP A 260 18.09 19.13 -33.96
CA ASP A 260 18.94 20.29 -34.10
C ASP A 260 19.51 20.34 -35.53
N THR A 261 19.07 21.32 -36.33
CA THR A 261 19.66 21.60 -37.65
C THR A 261 20.44 22.90 -37.62
N SER A 262 21.74 22.71 -37.88
CA SER A 262 22.67 23.63 -38.56
C SER A 262 23.32 24.74 -37.77
N GLY A 263 24.47 24.36 -37.20
CA GLY A 263 25.60 25.25 -36.99
C GLY A 263 26.17 25.83 -38.29
N MET A 264 26.49 27.12 -38.21
CA MET A 264 27.68 27.80 -38.74
C MET A 264 28.28 27.31 -40.07
N PHE A 265 27.94 28.04 -41.13
CA PHE A 265 28.82 28.22 -42.29
C PHE A 265 30.13 28.88 -41.83
N THR A 266 31.27 28.18 -41.96
CA THR A 266 32.59 28.84 -42.04
C THR A 266 33.36 28.37 -43.27
N ARG A 267 33.76 29.34 -44.07
CA ARG A 267 34.57 29.24 -45.30
C ARG A 267 35.86 28.44 -45.09
N ARG A 268 36.19 27.56 -46.04
CA ARG A 268 37.58 27.34 -46.45
C ARG A 268 37.69 27.33 -47.98
N SER A 269 38.37 28.36 -48.45
CA SER A 269 39.04 28.49 -49.73
C SER A 269 40.11 27.41 -49.91
N VAL A 270 40.14 26.75 -51.07
CA VAL A 270 41.28 25.97 -51.57
C VAL A 270 41.67 26.54 -52.93
N GLN A 271 42.97 26.79 -53.11
CA GLN A 271 43.58 27.35 -54.30
C GLN A 271 44.55 26.31 -54.90
N HIS A 272 44.59 26.27 -56.24
CA HIS A 272 45.52 25.59 -57.17
C HIS A 272 45.31 24.08 -57.36
N ARG A 273 45.09 23.58 -58.59
CA ARG A 273 45.77 23.88 -59.87
C ARG A 273 44.83 24.18 -61.03
#